data_AF-A6LNU3-F1
#
_entry.id   AF-A6LNU3-F1
#
_cell.length_a   1.000
_cell.length_b   1.000
_cell.length_c   1.000
_cell.angle_alpha   90.00
_cell.angle_beta   90.00
_cell.angle_gamma   90.00
#
_symmetry.space_group_name_H-M   'P 1'
#
loop_
_entity.id
_entity.type
_entity.pdbx_description
1 polymer ?
#
loop_
_entity_poly.entity_id
_entity_poly.type
_entity_poly.pdbx_seq_one_letter_code
_entity_poly.pdbx_strand_id
1 'polypeptide(L)'
;MPNIKSAKRRVKISERNRLINKAYKTRMKNSIKKVLLALSEGKTKEEVEQLYKIAQSAIDKAAKIGAVHKNEAARRKSRLMSKINKHFAIE
;
A
#
# COMPACT_ATOMS: atom_id res chain seq x y z
N MET A 1 -21.69 9.13 24.39
CA MET A 1 -22.13 9.52 23.03
C MET A 1 -21.81 10.99 22.80
N PRO A 2 -21.66 11.50 21.56
CA PRO A 2 -21.38 12.92 21.33
C PRO A 2 -22.59 13.79 21.72
N ASN A 3 -22.38 14.72 22.66
CA ASN A 3 -23.45 15.55 23.22
C ASN A 3 -23.74 16.81 22.38
N ILE A 4 -22.77 17.26 21.58
CA ILE A 4 -22.88 18.46 20.73
C ILE A 4 -23.15 18.05 19.27
N LYS A 5 -23.98 18.81 18.53
CA LYS A 5 -24.29 18.55 17.11
C LYS A 5 -23.03 18.43 16.24
N SER A 6 -22.06 19.32 16.46
CA SER A 6 -20.76 19.28 15.77
C SER A 6 -20.00 17.98 16.03
N ALA A 7 -20.00 17.50 17.28
CA ALA A 7 -19.34 16.26 17.66
C ALA A 7 -19.99 15.02 16.99
N LYS A 8 -21.34 14.96 16.92
CA LYS A 8 -22.05 13.90 16.16
C LYS A 8 -21.63 13.89 14.69
N ARG A 9 -21.50 15.06 14.06
CA ARG A 9 -21.03 15.19 12.67
C ARG A 9 -19.58 14.72 12.52
N ARG A 10 -18.68 15.06 13.45
CA ARG A 10 -17.27 14.65 13.40
C ARG A 10 -17.10 13.14 13.48
N VAL A 11 -17.91 12.44 14.28
CA VAL A 11 -17.90 10.97 14.34
C VAL A 11 -18.28 10.36 12.99
N LYS A 12 -19.36 10.84 12.34
CA LYS A 12 -19.75 10.35 11.01
C LYS A 12 -18.65 10.55 9.96
N ILE A 13 -17.98 11.71 9.98
CA ILE A 13 -16.87 12.01 9.05
C ILE A 13 -15.66 11.12 9.33
N SER A 14 -15.30 10.92 10.60
CA SER A 14 -14.14 10.09 10.97
C SER A 14 -14.34 8.63 10.58
N GLU A 15 -15.55 8.10 10.75
CA GLU A 15 -15.90 6.74 10.31
C GLU A 15 -15.81 6.58 8.79
N ARG A 16 -16.39 7.52 8.02
CA ARG A 16 -16.27 7.55 6.55
C ARG A 16 -14.80 7.54 6.12
N ASN A 17 -13.98 8.44 6.68
CA ASN A 17 -12.57 8.55 6.35
C ASN A 17 -11.78 7.30 6.77
N ARG A 18 -12.11 6.70 7.92
CA ARG A 18 -11.52 5.44 8.38
C ARG A 18 -11.77 4.32 7.40
N LEU A 19 -12.99 4.16 6.88
CA LEU A 19 -13.33 3.12 5.89
C LEU A 19 -12.56 3.32 4.58
N ILE A 20 -12.53 4.55 4.06
CA ILE A 20 -11.76 4.89 2.85
C ILE A 20 -10.27 4.55 3.07
N ASN A 21 -9.66 5.10 4.13
CA ASN A 21 -8.25 4.87 4.42
C ASN A 21 -7.93 3.38 4.64
N LYS A 22 -8.83 2.64 5.29
CA LYS A 22 -8.70 1.19 5.47
C LYS A 22 -8.65 0.47 4.12
N ALA A 23 -9.54 0.79 3.18
CA ALA A 23 -9.58 0.16 1.86
C ALA A 23 -8.27 0.37 1.08
N TYR A 24 -7.75 1.61 1.05
CA TYR A 24 -6.48 1.90 0.38
C TYR A 24 -5.28 1.25 1.07
N LYS A 25 -5.24 1.24 2.41
CA LYS A 25 -4.19 0.54 3.18
C LYS A 25 -4.21 -0.96 2.92
N THR A 26 -5.38 -1.58 2.90
CA THR A 26 -5.54 -3.02 2.63
C THR A 26 -5.11 -3.34 1.20
N ARG A 27 -5.54 -2.55 0.21
CA ARG A 27 -5.11 -2.72 -1.20
C ARG A 27 -3.59 -2.65 -1.33
N MET A 28 -2.97 -1.63 -0.74
CA MET A 28 -1.51 -1.47 -0.72
C MET A 28 -0.82 -2.68 -0.08
N LYS A 29 -1.26 -3.13 1.10
CA LYS A 29 -0.69 -4.30 1.79
C LYS A 29 -0.82 -5.57 0.96
N ASN A 30 -1.98 -5.80 0.35
CA ASN A 30 -2.22 -6.98 -0.48
C ASN A 30 -1.34 -6.98 -1.74
N SER A 31 -1.21 -5.84 -2.42
CA SER A 31 -0.33 -5.74 -3.59
C SER A 31 1.14 -5.99 -3.24
N ILE A 32 1.62 -5.45 -2.10
CA ILE A 32 2.99 -5.74 -1.62
C ILE A 32 3.14 -7.23 -1.29
N LYS A 33 2.13 -7.84 -0.62
CA LYS A 33 2.14 -9.28 -0.31
C LYS A 33 2.23 -10.14 -1.58
N LYS A 34 1.51 -9.78 -2.65
CA LYS A 34 1.57 -10.49 -3.94
C LYS A 34 2.98 -10.48 -4.55
N VAL A 35 3.68 -9.34 -4.51
CA VAL A 35 5.06 -9.24 -5.00
C VAL A 35 6.01 -10.11 -4.16
N LEU A 36 5.88 -10.06 -2.83
CA LEU A 36 6.71 -10.88 -1.94
C LEU A 36 6.45 -12.38 -2.12
N LEU A 37 5.19 -12.76 -2.37
CA LEU A 37 4.83 -14.14 -2.66
C LEU A 37 5.41 -14.62 -4.00
N ALA A 38 5.32 -13.78 -5.05
CA ALA A 38 5.92 -14.09 -6.35
C ALA A 38 7.44 -14.28 -6.27
N LEU A 39 8.14 -13.48 -5.45
CA LEU A 39 9.57 -13.67 -5.17
C LEU A 39 9.82 -14.99 -4.42
N SER A 40 8.98 -15.37 -3.45
CA SER A 40 9.17 -16.65 -2.75
C SER A 40 8.83 -17.88 -3.59
N GLU A 41 7.95 -17.72 -4.59
CA GLU A 41 7.55 -18.79 -5.52
C GLU A 41 8.53 -18.97 -6.69
N GLY A 42 9.57 -18.14 -6.79
CA GLY A 42 10.54 -18.19 -7.91
C GLY A 42 9.91 -17.81 -9.25
N LYS A 43 8.97 -16.84 -9.25
CA LYS A 43 8.35 -16.34 -10.47
C LYS A 43 9.37 -15.63 -11.36
N THR A 44 9.09 -15.61 -12.65
CA THR A 44 9.95 -14.94 -13.63
C THR A 44 10.08 -13.45 -13.32
N LYS A 45 11.20 -12.86 -13.76
CA LYS A 45 11.47 -11.43 -13.56
C LYS A 45 10.34 -10.57 -14.11
N GLU A 46 9.81 -10.93 -15.28
CA GLU A 46 8.73 -10.23 -15.97
C GLU A 46 7.44 -10.23 -15.14
N GLU A 47 7.06 -11.37 -14.55
CA GLU A 47 5.88 -11.48 -13.69
C GLU A 47 6.03 -10.63 -12.42
N VAL A 48 7.21 -10.67 -11.79
CA VAL A 48 7.50 -9.86 -10.60
C VAL A 48 7.47 -8.37 -10.92
N GLU A 49 8.01 -7.94 -12.06
CA GLU A 49 7.96 -6.55 -12.52
C GLU A 49 6.52 -6.06 -12.77
N GLN A 50 5.67 -6.89 -13.37
CA GLN A 50 4.25 -6.57 -13.55
C GLN A 50 3.53 -6.40 -12.20
N LEU A 51 3.75 -7.31 -11.25
CA LEU A 51 3.19 -7.20 -9.91
C LEU A 51 3.75 -5.97 -9.16
N TYR A 52 5.02 -5.64 -9.36
CA TYR A 52 5.64 -4.44 -8.79
C TYR A 52 4.98 -3.17 -9.31
N LYS A 53 4.71 -3.05 -10.63
CA LYS A 53 3.99 -1.90 -11.20
C LYS A 53 2.59 -1.72 -10.57
N ILE A 54 1.87 -2.82 -10.34
CA ILE A 54 0.58 -2.80 -9.64
C ILE A 54 0.73 -2.33 -8.19
N ALA A 55 1.74 -2.85 -7.47
CA ALA A 55 2.03 -2.45 -6.10
C ALA A 55 2.45 -0.97 -5.99
N GLN A 56 3.28 -0.49 -6.91
CA GLN A 56 3.67 0.92 -7.02
C GLN A 56 2.44 1.81 -7.18
N SER A 57 1.55 1.48 -8.13
CA SER A 57 0.29 2.21 -8.33
C SER A 57 -0.58 2.24 -7.06
N ALA A 58 -0.68 1.11 -6.34
CA ALA A 58 -1.44 1.04 -5.11
C ALA A 58 -0.83 1.89 -3.97
N ILE A 59 0.50 1.90 -3.85
CA ILE A 59 1.24 2.72 -2.87
C ILE A 59 1.04 4.21 -3.17
N ASP A 60 1.21 4.62 -4.41
CA ASP A 60 1.11 6.03 -4.81
C ASP A 60 -0.34 6.55 -4.68
N LYS A 61 -1.34 5.71 -4.97
CA LYS A 61 -2.76 6.03 -4.70
C LYS A 61 -3.05 6.19 -3.20
N ALA A 62 -2.47 5.34 -2.35
CA ALA A 62 -2.63 5.46 -0.90
C ALA A 62 -1.96 6.73 -0.35
N ALA A 63 -0.85 7.18 -0.95
CA ALA A 63 -0.22 8.46 -0.61
C ALA A 63 -1.06 9.65 -1.08
N LYS A 64 -1.60 9.59 -2.31
CA LYS A 64 -2.43 10.65 -2.91
C LYS A 64 -3.65 11.00 -2.06
N ILE A 65 -4.32 9.99 -1.49
CA ILE A 65 -5.49 10.22 -0.63
C ILE A 65 -5.12 10.54 0.83
N GLY A 66 -3.84 10.52 1.20
CA GLY A 66 -3.37 10.75 2.57
C GLY A 66 -3.55 9.56 3.52
N ALA A 67 -3.81 8.35 3.03
CA ALA A 67 -3.85 7.16 3.87
C ALA A 67 -2.47 6.76 4.40
N VAL A 68 -1.40 7.07 3.66
CA VAL A 68 0.01 6.96 4.08
C VAL A 68 0.75 8.23 3.72
N HIS A 69 1.80 8.57 4.48
CA HIS A 69 2.62 9.75 4.17
C HIS A 69 3.49 9.50 2.93
N LYS A 70 3.83 10.56 2.18
CA LYS A 70 4.70 10.48 0.98
C LYS A 70 6.04 9.79 1.27
N ASN A 71 6.63 10.05 2.44
CA ASN A 71 7.88 9.41 2.87
C ASN A 71 7.68 7.92 3.18
N GLU A 72 6.52 7.52 3.71
CA GLU A 72 6.22 6.11 3.93
C GLU A 72 6.06 5.37 2.60
N ALA A 73 5.35 5.97 1.64
CA ALA A 73 5.23 5.45 0.29
C ALA A 73 6.59 5.29 -0.40
N ALA A 74 7.45 6.32 -0.36
CA ALA A 74 8.81 6.26 -0.89
C ALA A 74 9.65 5.14 -0.24
N ARG A 75 9.63 5.04 1.10
CA ARG A 75 10.32 3.96 1.83
C ARG A 75 9.83 2.57 1.42
N ARG A 76 8.51 2.39 1.27
CA ARG A 76 7.92 1.10 0.84
C ARG A 76 8.37 0.73 -0.58
N LYS A 77 8.35 1.67 -1.53
CA LYS A 77 8.82 1.44 -2.90
C LYS A 77 10.31 1.07 -2.96
N SER A 78 11.14 1.84 -2.25
CA SER A 78 12.59 1.60 -2.17
C SER A 78 12.91 0.22 -1.58
N ARG A 79 12.28 -0.14 -0.45
CA ARG A 79 12.49 -1.45 0.18
C ARG A 79 12.03 -2.61 -0.69
N LEU A 80 10.90 -2.46 -1.39
CA LEU A 80 10.38 -3.50 -2.27
C LEU A 80 11.29 -3.72 -3.47
N MET A 81 11.75 -2.63 -4.11
CA MET A 81 12.71 -2.70 -5.22
C MET A 81 14.05 -3.32 -4.78
N SER A 82 14.58 -2.92 -3.61
CA SER A 82 15.81 -3.52 -3.08
C SER A 82 15.70 -5.03 -2.87
N LYS A 83 14.52 -5.53 -2.45
CA LYS A 83 14.28 -6.98 -2.32
C LYS A 83 14.25 -7.68 -3.68
N ILE A 84 13.56 -7.10 -4.66
CA ILE A 84 13.50 -7.63 -6.03
C ILE A 84 14.91 -7.72 -6.62
N ASN A 85 15.68 -6.64 -6.55
CA ASN A 85 17.05 -6.59 -7.07
C ASN A 85 17.97 -7.59 -6.37
N LYS A 86 17.83 -7.78 -5.06
CA LYS A 86 18.63 -8.78 -4.32
C LYS A 86 18.29 -10.21 -4.72
N HIS A 87 17.02 -10.50 -5.00
CA HIS A 87 16.59 -11.84 -5.41
C HIS A 87 17.18 -12.21 -6.78
N PHE A 88 17.02 -11.35 -7.78
CA PHE A 88 17.53 -11.56 -9.14
C PHE A 88 19.03 -11.25 -9.34
N ALA A 89 19.75 -10.85 -8.30
CA ALA A 89 21.20 -10.69 -8.35
C ALA A 89 21.96 -11.91 -7.79
N ILE A 90 21.24 -12.82 -7.11
CA ILE A 90 21.79 -14.07 -6.58
C ILE A 90 21.61 -15.21 -7.60
N GLU A 91 20.61 -15.09 -8.48
CA GLU A 91 20.40 -15.92 -9.68
C GLU A 91 21.30 -15.46 -10.83
#